data_AF-A0A511DRY0-F1
#
_entry.id   AF-A0A511DRY0-F1
#
_cell.length_a   1.000
_cell.length_b   1.000
_cell.length_c   1.000
_cell.angle_alpha   90.00
_cell.angle_beta   90.00
_cell.angle_gamma   90.00
#
_symmetry.space_group_name_H-M   'P 1'
#
loop_
_entity.id
_entity.type
_entity.pdbx_description
1 polymer ?
#
loop_
_entity_poly.entity_id
_entity_poly.type
_entity_poly.pdbx_seq_one_letter_code
_entity_poly.pdbx_strand_id
1 'polypeptide(L)'
;MNVRTVATTIDCEGGNCPTTYVTEVGGVIVQGFQTGRSGQVRVPASLLDRHAELEGGTRWSGPADEDQDGWVIVAGADLDRLDDIEVPEDEALVVVRGSVIA
;
A
#
# COMPACT_ATOMS: atom_id res chain seq x y z
N MET A 1 8.89 4.64 13.35
CA MET A 1 7.54 4.06 13.65
C MET A 1 7.64 2.56 13.41
N ASN A 2 7.22 1.71 14.36
CA ASN A 2 7.24 0.26 14.13
C ASN A 2 6.10 -0.14 13.20
N VAL A 3 6.41 -0.97 12.20
CA VAL A 3 5.43 -1.54 11.28
C VAL A 3 5.70 -3.02 11.06
N ARG A 4 4.67 -3.73 10.63
CA ARG A 4 4.77 -5.11 10.16
C ARG A 4 4.35 -5.18 8.70
N THR A 5 5.18 -5.78 7.85
CA THR A 5 4.81 -6.11 6.48
C THR A 5 3.64 -7.10 6.48
N VAL A 6 2.61 -6.80 5.68
CA VAL A 6 1.45 -7.68 5.49
C VAL A 6 1.56 -8.38 4.15
N ALA A 7 1.47 -7.63 3.04
CA ALA A 7 1.51 -8.18 1.69
C ALA A 7 2.54 -7.44 0.85
N THR A 8 3.25 -8.20 0.00
CA THR A 8 4.19 -7.71 -1.00
C THR A 8 3.80 -8.29 -2.35
N THR A 9 3.90 -7.49 -3.40
CA THR A 9 3.62 -7.94 -4.78
C THR A 9 4.56 -9.08 -5.16
N ILE A 10 4.02 -10.17 -5.71
CA ILE A 10 4.77 -11.42 -5.95
C ILE A 10 5.67 -11.32 -7.20
N ASP A 11 5.27 -10.51 -8.18
CA ASP A 11 5.92 -10.38 -9.48
C ASP A 11 6.49 -8.96 -9.70
N CYS A 12 7.38 -8.50 -8.81
CA CYS A 12 8.20 -7.32 -9.11
C CYS A 12 9.59 -7.77 -9.58
N GLU A 13 9.94 -7.47 -10.84
CA GLU A 13 11.30 -7.64 -11.35
C GLU A 13 12.01 -6.28 -11.28
N GLY A 14 13.20 -6.23 -10.67
CA GLY A 14 14.07 -5.03 -10.70
C GLY A 14 14.26 -4.30 -9.38
N GLY A 15 13.69 -4.79 -8.28
CA GLY A 15 14.16 -4.44 -6.94
C GLY A 15 13.20 -3.64 -6.06
N ASN A 16 12.00 -3.28 -6.53
CA ASN A 16 10.99 -2.80 -5.60
C ASN A 16 9.57 -3.26 -5.90
N CYS A 17 8.96 -3.82 -4.86
CA CYS A 17 7.66 -4.45 -4.90
C CYS A 17 6.71 -3.55 -4.10
N PRO A 18 5.60 -3.10 -4.70
CA PRO A 18 4.54 -2.47 -3.92
C PRO A 18 4.17 -3.35 -2.73
N THR A 19 4.15 -2.74 -1.54
CA THR A 19 4.03 -3.43 -0.26
C THR A 19 3.05 -2.71 0.64
N THR A 20 2.32 -3.49 1.44
CA THR A 20 1.45 -2.97 2.49
C THR A 20 2.01 -3.31 3.87
N TYR A 21 1.87 -2.38 4.79
CA TYR A 21 2.31 -2.50 6.17
C TYR A 21 1.19 -2.15 7.13
N VAL A 22 1.21 -2.73 8.33
CA VAL A 22 0.36 -2.32 9.44
C VAL A 22 1.21 -1.71 10.54
N THR A 23 0.76 -0.59 11.06
CA THR A 23 1.33 0.07 12.24
C THR A 23 0.82 -0.60 13.51
N GLU A 24 1.53 -0.46 14.63
CA GLU A 24 1.11 -1.00 15.93
C GLU A 24 -0.26 -0.48 16.39
N VAL A 25 -0.70 0.69 15.90
CA VAL A 25 -2.00 1.30 16.22
C VAL A 25 -3.10 0.99 15.20
N GLY A 26 -2.87 0.04 14.29
CA GLY A 26 -3.87 -0.43 13.31
C GLY A 26 -4.07 0.46 12.08
N GLY A 27 -3.19 1.44 11.84
CA GLY A 27 -3.11 2.15 10.57
C GLY A 27 -2.42 1.30 9.50
N VAL A 28 -2.85 1.42 8.24
CA VAL A 28 -2.22 0.73 7.10
C VAL A 28 -1.37 1.72 6.33
N ILE A 29 -0.18 1.29 5.90
CA ILE A 29 0.70 2.05 5.02
C ILE A 29 0.78 1.30 3.70
N VAL A 30 0.64 2.03 2.60
CA VAL A 30 0.75 1.48 1.26
C VAL A 30 1.94 2.14 0.57
N GLN A 31 2.89 1.31 0.16
CA GLN A 31 4.00 1.67 -0.71
C GLN A 31 3.64 1.33 -2.15
N GLY A 32 3.83 2.28 -3.05
CA GLY A 32 3.59 2.09 -4.47
C GLY A 32 4.14 3.23 -5.32
N PHE A 33 3.87 3.18 -6.62
CA PHE A 33 4.38 4.15 -7.58
C PHE A 33 3.71 5.50 -7.42
N GLN A 34 4.47 6.58 -7.61
CA GLN A 34 3.94 7.94 -7.59
C GLN A 34 2.94 8.17 -8.74
N THR A 35 1.86 8.88 -8.45
CA THR A 35 0.87 9.30 -9.47
C THR A 35 1.07 10.75 -9.94
N GLY A 36 2.10 11.43 -9.42
CA GLY A 36 2.29 12.88 -9.59
C GLY A 36 1.35 13.73 -8.72
N ARG A 37 0.57 13.12 -7.81
CA ARG A 37 -0.26 13.81 -6.81
C ARG A 37 0.15 13.34 -5.42
N SER A 38 0.41 14.29 -4.51
CA SER A 38 0.71 13.97 -3.11
C SER A 38 -0.44 13.21 -2.46
N GLY A 39 -0.10 12.27 -1.56
CA GLY A 39 -1.08 11.43 -0.89
C GLY A 39 -1.74 10.40 -1.80
N GLN A 40 -1.14 10.06 -2.95
CA GLN A 40 -1.62 9.00 -3.83
C GLN A 40 -0.48 8.09 -4.27
N VAL A 41 -0.72 6.78 -4.24
CA VAL A 41 0.17 5.76 -4.79
C VAL A 41 -0.61 4.84 -5.72
N ARG A 42 0.07 4.32 -6.71
CA ARG A 42 -0.46 3.33 -7.65
C ARG A 42 0.10 1.96 -7.32
N VAL A 43 -0.77 0.98 -7.12
CA VAL A 43 -0.42 -0.40 -6.77
C VAL A 43 -1.26 -1.38 -7.57
N PRO A 44 -0.81 -2.63 -7.78
CA PRO A 44 -1.67 -3.64 -8.40
C PRO A 44 -2.83 -3.96 -7.46
N ALA A 45 -4.04 -4.14 -8.01
CA ALA A 45 -5.24 -4.46 -7.23
C ALA A 45 -5.04 -5.71 -6.36
N SER A 46 -4.32 -6.71 -6.89
CA SER A 46 -4.00 -7.96 -6.22
C SER A 46 -3.20 -7.78 -4.93
N LEU A 47 -2.44 -6.67 -4.77
CA LEU A 47 -1.76 -6.37 -3.52
C LEU A 47 -2.76 -6.11 -2.38
N LEU A 48 -3.83 -5.37 -2.68
CA LEU A 48 -4.84 -4.99 -1.68
C LEU A 48 -5.74 -6.17 -1.32
N ASP A 49 -6.08 -7.01 -2.30
CA ASP A 49 -6.77 -8.26 -2.07
C ASP A 49 -5.93 -9.18 -1.17
N ARG A 50 -4.63 -9.32 -1.49
CA ARG A 50 -3.71 -10.12 -0.70
C ARG A 50 -3.54 -9.59 0.73
N HIS A 51 -3.51 -8.26 0.89
CA HIS A 51 -3.49 -7.64 2.20
C HIS A 51 -4.73 -8.04 3.02
N ALA A 52 -5.92 -7.92 2.43
CA ALA A 52 -7.16 -8.27 3.10
C ALA A 52 -7.18 -9.75 3.51
N GLU A 53 -6.80 -10.66 2.62
CA GLU A 53 -6.69 -12.09 2.91
C GLU A 53 -5.77 -12.39 4.10
N LEU A 54 -4.59 -11.75 4.13
CA LEU A 54 -3.58 -11.99 5.18
C LEU A 54 -3.96 -11.40 6.53
N GLU A 55 -4.79 -10.36 6.55
CA GLU A 55 -5.39 -9.81 7.78
C GLU A 55 -6.72 -10.49 8.15
N GLY A 56 -7.09 -11.58 7.47
CA GLY A 56 -8.27 -12.39 7.77
C GLY A 56 -9.58 -11.81 7.26
N GLY A 57 -9.52 -10.81 6.39
CA GLY A 57 -10.65 -10.21 5.69
C GLY A 57 -10.91 -10.81 4.31
N THR A 58 -12.00 -10.35 3.69
CA THR A 58 -12.40 -10.78 2.34
C THR A 58 -12.14 -9.75 1.26
N ARG A 59 -11.98 -8.47 1.64
CA ARG A 59 -11.75 -7.37 0.70
C ARG A 59 -11.10 -6.17 1.39
N TRP A 60 -10.31 -5.42 0.61
CA TRP A 60 -9.86 -4.09 0.98
C TRP A 60 -11.00 -3.07 1.03
N SER A 61 -11.09 -2.29 2.11
CA SER A 61 -12.09 -1.22 2.29
C SER A 61 -11.51 0.19 2.34
N GLY A 62 -10.19 0.31 2.19
CA GLY A 62 -9.54 1.62 2.09
C GLY A 62 -9.91 2.35 0.80
N PRO A 63 -9.62 3.66 0.73
CA PRO A 63 -9.85 4.50 -0.44
C PRO A 63 -8.93 4.08 -1.60
N ALA A 64 -9.41 3.16 -2.43
CA ALA A 64 -8.77 2.71 -3.64
C ALA A 64 -9.74 2.85 -4.81
N ASP A 65 -9.31 3.56 -5.86
CA ASP A 65 -10.06 3.75 -7.10
C ASP A 65 -9.43 2.90 -8.21
N GLU A 66 -10.26 2.32 -9.08
CA GLU A 66 -9.80 1.56 -10.24
C GLU A 66 -8.98 2.44 -11.18
N ASP A 67 -7.87 1.89 -11.65
CA ASP A 67 -7.05 2.42 -12.74
C ASP A 67 -6.93 1.36 -13.87
N GLN A 68 -6.14 1.66 -14.89
CA GLN A 68 -5.94 0.80 -16.05
C GLN A 68 -5.17 -0.48 -15.71
N ASP A 69 -5.41 -1.55 -16.48
CA ASP A 69 -4.64 -2.80 -16.49
C ASP A 69 -4.53 -3.52 -15.14
N GLY A 70 -5.59 -3.48 -14.32
CA GLY A 70 -5.62 -4.17 -13.01
C GLY A 70 -4.84 -3.45 -11.91
N TRP A 71 -4.52 -2.17 -12.12
CA TRP A 71 -3.95 -1.28 -11.11
C TRP A 71 -5.05 -0.49 -10.41
N VAL A 72 -4.73 0.01 -9.23
CA VAL A 72 -5.58 0.90 -8.45
C VAL A 72 -4.76 2.05 -7.91
N ILE A 73 -5.42 3.19 -7.70
CA ILE A 73 -4.85 4.35 -7.00
C ILE A 73 -5.37 4.34 -5.58
N VAL A 74 -4.45 4.24 -4.62
CA VAL A 74 -4.75 4.35 -3.20
C VAL A 74 -4.51 5.78 -2.75
N ALA A 75 -5.50 6.39 -2.12
CA ALA A 75 -5.39 7.73 -1.55
C ALA A 75 -5.17 7.69 -0.03
N GLY A 76 -4.35 8.58 0.51
CA GLY A 76 -4.09 8.63 1.94
C GLY A 76 -3.39 9.90 2.36
N ALA A 77 -2.94 9.92 3.61
CA ALA A 77 -2.02 10.95 4.07
C ALA A 77 -0.61 10.62 3.60
N ASP A 78 0.11 11.61 3.08
CA ASP A 78 1.50 11.45 2.64
C ASP A 78 2.40 11.05 3.81
N LEU A 79 3.39 10.20 3.53
CA LEU A 79 4.37 9.76 4.50
C LEU A 79 5.77 9.78 3.90
N ASP A 80 6.56 10.76 4.33
CA ASP A 80 7.87 11.03 3.71
C ASP A 80 8.89 9.90 3.93
N ARG A 81 8.76 9.13 5.03
CA ARG A 81 9.74 8.12 5.39
C ARG A 81 9.17 7.06 6.33
N LEU A 82 9.69 5.84 6.18
CA LEU A 82 9.74 4.84 7.24
C LEU A 82 11.18 4.52 7.61
N ASP A 83 11.48 4.38 8.90
CA ASP A 83 12.87 4.26 9.39
C ASP A 83 13.60 3.03 8.82
N ASP A 84 12.86 2.00 8.39
CA ASP A 84 13.36 0.71 7.90
C ASP A 84 13.02 0.41 6.43
N ILE A 85 12.43 1.37 5.70
CA ILE A 85 12.06 1.19 4.29
C ILE A 85 12.76 2.26 3.46
N GLU A 86 13.54 1.80 2.49
CA GLU A 86 14.04 2.67 1.43
C GLU A 86 12.94 2.81 0.36
N VAL A 87 12.51 4.06 0.14
CA VAL A 87 11.49 4.40 -0.86
C VAL A 87 12.22 5.01 -2.05
N PRO A 88 12.24 4.35 -3.22
CA PRO A 88 12.80 4.90 -4.45
C PRO A 88 12.14 6.21 -4.88
N GLU A 89 12.84 6.97 -5.71
CA GLU A 89 12.39 8.27 -6.19
C GLU A 89 11.08 8.22 -6.97
N ASP A 90 10.75 7.08 -7.60
CA ASP A 90 9.51 6.85 -8.35
C ASP A 90 8.37 6.27 -7.50
N GLU A 91 8.60 6.09 -6.20
CA GLU A 91 7.62 5.58 -5.25
C GLU A 91 7.28 6.58 -4.14
N ALA A 92 6.16 6.32 -3.46
CA ALA A 92 5.74 7.05 -2.28
C ALA A 92 5.07 6.11 -1.28
N LEU A 93 4.90 6.63 -0.07
CA LEU A 93 4.15 5.96 0.99
C LEU A 93 2.92 6.78 1.31
N VAL A 94 1.78 6.11 1.49
CA VAL A 94 0.56 6.74 2.00
C VAL A 94 0.03 5.98 3.20
N VAL A 95 -0.46 6.73 4.19
CA VAL A 95 -1.15 6.19 5.35
C VAL A 95 -2.65 6.20 5.10
N VAL A 96 -3.23 5.01 5.18
CA VAL A 96 -4.65 4.73 5.08
C VAL A 96 -5.20 4.34 6.45
N ARG A 97 -6.37 4.88 6.81
CA ARG A 97 -7.06 4.54 8.07
C ARG A 97 -8.28 3.64 7.81
N GLY A 98 -8.37 2.52 8.53
CA GLY A 98 -9.60 1.71 8.65
C GLY A 98 -9.91 0.73 7.51
N SER A 99 -8.90 0.15 6.87
CA SER A 99 -9.03 -0.46 5.52
C SER A 99 -9.20 -1.99 5.42
N VAL A 100 -9.46 -2.71 6.52
CA VAL A 100 -9.73 -4.17 6.46
C VAL A 100 -11.14 -4.48 6.98
N ILE A 101 -11.94 -5.17 6.17
CA ILE A 101 -13.22 -5.78 6.57
C ILE A 101 -12.97 -7.26 6.87
N ALA A 102 -13.17 -7.66 8.12
CA ALA A 102 -13.24 -9.06 8.55
C ALA A 102 -14.51 -9.75 8.05
#